data_AF-A0A822C1V6-F1
#
_entry.id   AF-A0A822C1V6-F1
#
_cell.length_a   1.000
_cell.length_b   1.000
_cell.length_c   1.000
_cell.angle_alpha   90.00
_cell.angle_beta   90.00
_cell.angle_gamma   90.00
#
_symmetry.space_group_name_H-M   'P 1'
#
loop_
_entity.id
_entity.type
_entity.pdbx_description
1 polymer ?
#
loop_
_entity_poly.entity_id
_entity_poly.type
_entity_poly.pdbx_seq_one_letter_code
_entity_poly.pdbx_strand_id
1 'polypeptide(L)'
;MPDGVHQSLILVILVPKHNDEKFSVLYEYKPYRKDDNFFYFDQPNIFNLARRGFIIAKVGICGTGSSQDVPIECEYTTQELDDCEHVIKQLADYSLSDGLVRMYADFSPHSCDNLYKYDIHDSYGILHLDHYFVSTDQTNALSTTPNYLMNKQWIKQRFTIRFWCDVYVGHQSDDDSFWRKYSIKYACNNLALSTYPISKLYDP
;
A
#
# COMPACT_ATOMS: atom_id res chain seq x y z
N MET A 1 -9.84 -9.42 -8.20
CA MET A 1 -9.93 -10.12 -6.91
C MET A 1 -11.03 -11.18 -6.99
N PRO A 2 -11.06 -12.20 -6.13
CA PRO A 2 -12.05 -13.31 -6.22
C PRO A 2 -13.50 -12.86 -6.14
N ASP A 3 -13.76 -11.73 -5.50
CA ASP A 3 -15.03 -11.03 -5.39
C ASP A 3 -15.44 -10.24 -6.66
N GLY A 4 -14.57 -10.20 -7.68
CA GLY A 4 -14.77 -9.45 -8.92
C GLY A 4 -14.27 -8.00 -8.87
N VAL A 5 -13.76 -7.51 -7.74
CA VAL A 5 -13.20 -6.15 -7.64
C VAL A 5 -11.83 -6.09 -8.34
N HIS A 6 -11.61 -5.06 -9.15
CA HIS A 6 -10.33 -4.87 -9.84
C HIS A 6 -9.48 -3.81 -9.16
N GLN A 7 -8.29 -4.21 -8.70
CA GLN A 7 -7.27 -3.27 -8.23
C GLN A 7 -6.35 -2.88 -9.38
N SER A 8 -5.92 -1.62 -9.37
CA SER A 8 -5.08 -1.05 -10.41
C SER A 8 -3.60 -1.31 -10.13
N LEU A 9 -2.85 -1.58 -11.19
CA LEU A 9 -1.42 -1.94 -11.17
C LEU A 9 -0.67 -1.08 -12.19
N ILE A 10 0.51 -0.58 -11.81
CA ILE A 10 1.55 -0.15 -12.74
C ILE A 10 2.60 -1.26 -12.78
N LEU A 11 2.88 -1.78 -13.98
CA LEU A 11 3.86 -2.82 -14.21
C LEU A 11 4.97 -2.30 -15.12
N VAL A 12 6.20 -2.30 -14.63
CA VAL A 12 7.40 -2.04 -15.44
C VAL A 12 8.05 -3.37 -15.76
N ILE A 13 7.96 -3.75 -17.04
CA ILE A 13 8.46 -5.02 -17.55
C ILE A 13 9.79 -4.83 -18.28
N LEU A 14 10.62 -5.86 -18.19
CA LEU A 14 11.82 -5.98 -19.00
C LEU A 14 11.44 -6.60 -20.35
N VAL A 15 12.17 -6.22 -21.40
CA VAL A 15 12.03 -6.86 -22.70
C VAL A 15 12.95 -8.09 -22.72
N PRO A 16 12.40 -9.32 -22.77
CA PRO A 16 13.20 -10.53 -22.88
C PRO A 16 14.09 -10.49 -24.13
N LYS A 17 15.33 -10.94 -24.00
CA LYS A 17 16.23 -11.16 -25.14
C LYS A 17 16.12 -12.57 -25.70
N HIS A 18 15.58 -13.49 -24.91
CA HIS A 18 15.35 -14.90 -25.26
C HIS A 18 13.95 -15.33 -24.84
N ASN A 19 13.37 -16.32 -25.54
CA ASN A 19 11.97 -16.73 -25.34
C ASN A 19 11.65 -17.25 -23.93
N ASP A 20 12.64 -17.81 -23.23
CA ASP A 20 12.46 -18.45 -21.92
C ASP A 20 12.92 -17.58 -20.75
N GLU A 21 13.30 -16.32 -21.01
CA GLU A 21 13.77 -15.42 -19.96
C GLU A 21 12.61 -15.04 -19.03
N LYS A 22 12.82 -15.23 -17.73
CA LYS A 22 11.91 -14.88 -16.64
C LYS A 22 12.64 -13.98 -15.64
N PHE A 23 11.88 -13.20 -14.89
CA PHE A 23 12.42 -12.20 -13.98
C PHE A 23 11.69 -12.24 -12.64
N SER A 24 12.42 -12.02 -11.56
CA SER A 24 11.81 -11.84 -10.24
C SER A 24 11.03 -10.52 -10.19
N VAL A 25 9.96 -10.52 -9.40
CA VAL A 25 9.08 -9.36 -9.22
C VAL A 25 9.38 -8.66 -7.90
N LEU A 26 9.62 -7.35 -7.96
CA LEU A 26 9.58 -6.46 -6.80
C LEU A 26 8.23 -5.77 -6.76
N TYR A 27 7.56 -5.89 -5.62
CA TYR A 27 6.16 -5.55 -5.42
C TYR A 27 6.00 -4.49 -4.32
N GLU A 28 5.21 -3.46 -4.58
CA GLU A 28 4.77 -2.47 -3.57
C GLU A 28 3.24 -2.38 -3.56
N TYR A 29 2.66 -2.35 -2.36
CA TYR A 29 1.23 -2.24 -2.10
C TYR A 29 0.98 -1.06 -1.18
N LYS A 30 0.22 -0.05 -1.63
CA LYS A 30 0.10 1.20 -0.85
C LYS A 30 -1.22 1.94 -1.06
N PRO A 31 -1.67 2.72 -0.05
CA PRO A 31 -2.87 3.54 -0.13
C PRO A 31 -2.72 4.83 -0.95
N TYR A 32 -1.52 5.07 -1.48
CA TYR A 32 -1.19 6.32 -2.16
C TYR A 32 -1.40 6.24 -3.67
N ARG A 33 -1.83 7.36 -4.26
CA ARG A 33 -2.12 7.46 -5.69
C ARG A 33 -0.86 7.31 -6.55
N LYS A 34 -0.59 6.07 -6.95
CA LYS A 34 0.50 5.70 -7.88
C LYS A 34 0.34 6.29 -9.28
N ASP A 35 -0.89 6.62 -9.68
CA ASP A 35 -1.22 7.02 -11.05
C ASP A 35 -0.99 8.51 -11.34
N ASP A 36 -0.79 9.34 -10.32
CA ASP A 36 -0.54 10.77 -10.47
C ASP A 36 0.48 11.32 -9.44
N ASN A 37 0.05 11.61 -8.22
CA ASN A 37 0.83 12.32 -7.20
C ASN A 37 2.19 11.65 -6.93
N PHE A 38 2.20 10.32 -6.84
CA PHE A 38 3.42 9.58 -6.54
C PHE A 38 4.17 9.11 -7.79
N PHE A 39 3.61 9.25 -8.99
CA PHE A 39 4.25 8.75 -10.21
C PHE A 39 5.64 9.37 -10.43
N TYR A 40 5.78 10.69 -10.25
CA TYR A 40 7.05 11.39 -10.41
C TYR A 40 8.07 11.06 -9.31
N PHE A 41 7.60 10.93 -8.07
CA PHE A 41 8.46 10.57 -6.93
C PHE A 41 9.00 9.15 -7.05
N ASP A 42 8.17 8.23 -7.52
CA ASP A 42 8.50 6.80 -7.61
C ASP A 42 9.39 6.47 -8.82
N GLN A 43 9.29 7.24 -9.92
CA GLN A 43 9.94 6.94 -11.19
C GLN A 43 11.45 6.64 -11.09
N PRO A 44 12.27 7.47 -10.42
CA PRO A 44 13.71 7.22 -10.33
C PRO A 44 14.02 5.86 -9.70
N ASN A 45 13.32 5.48 -8.63
CA ASN A 45 13.54 4.23 -7.92
C ASN A 45 13.03 3.02 -8.72
N ILE A 46 11.86 3.15 -9.36
CA ILE A 46 11.34 2.13 -10.28
C ILE A 46 12.35 1.83 -11.38
N PHE A 47 12.87 2.86 -12.07
CA PHE A 47 13.84 2.66 -13.16
C PHE A 47 15.18 2.14 -12.65
N ASN A 48 15.60 2.56 -11.46
CA ASN A 48 16.81 2.06 -10.82
C ASN A 48 16.73 0.55 -10.57
N LEU A 49 15.61 0.07 -10.01
CA LEU A 49 15.39 -1.35 -9.75
C LEU A 49 15.17 -2.14 -11.03
N ALA A 50 14.37 -1.64 -11.98
CA ALA A 50 14.15 -2.30 -13.26
C ALA A 50 15.47 -2.54 -14.02
N ARG A 51 16.37 -1.55 -14.05
CA ARG A 51 17.70 -1.69 -14.67
C ARG A 51 18.59 -2.78 -14.05
N ARG A 52 18.24 -3.28 -12.86
CA ARG A 52 18.94 -4.39 -12.20
C ARG A 52 18.33 -5.76 -12.50
N GLY A 53 17.33 -5.84 -13.38
CA GLY A 53 16.77 -7.12 -13.83
C GLY A 53 15.49 -7.55 -13.11
N PHE A 54 14.77 -6.63 -12.48
CA PHE A 54 13.50 -6.91 -11.82
C PHE A 54 12.30 -6.39 -12.63
N ILE A 55 11.21 -7.16 -12.64
CA ILE A 55 9.88 -6.62 -12.93
C ILE A 55 9.44 -5.81 -11.71
N ILE A 56 8.95 -4.59 -11.92
CA ILE A 56 8.45 -3.74 -10.83
C ILE A 56 6.94 -3.65 -10.91
N ALA A 57 6.26 -4.05 -9.84
CA ALA A 57 4.81 -3.99 -9.70
C ALA A 57 4.44 -3.03 -8.57
N LYS A 58 3.65 -1.99 -8.88
CA LYS A 58 3.08 -1.08 -7.87
C LYS A 58 1.58 -1.12 -7.95
N VAL A 59 0.93 -1.48 -6.85
CA VAL A 59 -0.51 -1.71 -6.80
C VAL A 59 -1.14 -0.77 -5.79
N GLY A 60 -2.23 -0.13 -6.20
CA GLY A 60 -3.04 0.68 -5.28
C GLY A 60 -3.99 -0.25 -4.54
N ILE A 61 -4.06 -0.14 -3.22
CA ILE A 61 -5.00 -0.93 -2.42
C ILE A 61 -6.45 -0.62 -2.83
N CYS A 62 -7.38 -1.47 -2.40
CA CYS A 62 -8.81 -1.30 -2.66
C CYS A 62 -9.29 0.14 -2.40
N GLY A 63 -10.03 0.70 -3.36
CA GLY A 63 -10.57 2.05 -3.28
C GLY A 63 -9.57 3.21 -3.35
N THR A 64 -8.28 2.98 -3.60
CA THR A 64 -7.28 4.07 -3.71
C THR A 64 -6.87 4.33 -5.16
N GLY A 65 -6.62 5.60 -5.50
CA GLY A 65 -6.31 6.00 -6.87
C GLY A 65 -7.33 5.43 -7.87
N SER A 66 -6.85 4.68 -8.86
CA SER A 66 -7.68 4.03 -9.90
C SER A 66 -8.11 2.59 -9.57
N SER A 67 -7.86 2.09 -8.35
CA SER A 67 -8.41 0.82 -7.87
C SER A 67 -9.92 0.96 -7.58
N GLN A 68 -10.68 -0.10 -7.89
CA GLN A 68 -12.13 -0.10 -7.71
C GLN A 68 -12.55 -0.18 -6.23
N ASP A 69 -13.86 -0.03 -6.04
CA ASP A 69 -14.55 -0.05 -4.74
C ASP A 69 -14.25 1.16 -3.82
N VAL A 70 -14.60 1.05 -2.55
CA VAL A 70 -14.33 2.01 -1.47
C VAL A 70 -13.01 1.70 -0.77
N PRO A 71 -12.31 2.72 -0.22
CA PRO A 71 -11.16 2.50 0.64
C PRO A 71 -11.49 1.52 1.77
N ILE A 72 -10.53 0.65 2.10
CA ILE A 72 -10.59 -0.18 3.31
C ILE A 72 -10.71 0.70 4.56
N GLU A 73 -11.20 0.14 5.66
CA GLU A 73 -11.51 0.92 6.86
C GLU A 73 -10.29 1.60 7.51
N CYS A 74 -9.15 0.93 7.52
CA CYS A 74 -7.87 1.42 8.07
C CYS A 74 -6.72 0.57 7.51
N GLU A 75 -5.48 0.88 7.90
CA GLU A 75 -4.30 0.11 7.49
C GLU A 75 -4.26 -1.28 8.16
N TYR A 76 -3.69 -2.25 7.44
CA TYR A 76 -3.43 -3.63 7.85
C TYR A 76 -4.68 -4.45 8.18
N THR A 77 -5.83 -4.09 7.60
CA THR A 77 -7.05 -4.89 7.74
C THR A 77 -6.89 -6.29 7.14
N THR A 78 -7.67 -7.26 7.61
CA THR A 78 -7.67 -8.62 7.02
C THR A 78 -7.94 -8.60 5.52
N GLN A 79 -8.87 -7.74 5.06
CA GLN A 79 -9.14 -7.57 3.64
C GLN A 79 -7.91 -7.07 2.87
N GLU A 80 -7.20 -6.08 3.40
CA GLU A 80 -5.96 -5.58 2.79
C GLU A 80 -4.90 -6.68 2.64
N LEU A 81 -4.71 -7.47 3.70
CA LEU A 81 -3.73 -8.56 3.71
C LEU A 81 -4.13 -9.69 2.75
N ASP A 82 -5.41 -10.05 2.70
CA ASP A 82 -5.94 -11.08 1.79
C ASP A 82 -5.85 -10.64 0.31
N ASP A 83 -6.14 -9.37 0.03
CA ASP A 83 -5.99 -8.76 -1.29
C ASP A 83 -4.51 -8.71 -1.71
N CYS A 84 -3.63 -8.30 -0.80
CA CYS A 84 -2.18 -8.31 -1.00
C CYS A 84 -1.67 -9.72 -1.34
N GLU A 85 -2.11 -10.76 -0.62
CA GLU A 85 -1.76 -12.15 -0.90
C GLU A 85 -2.25 -12.59 -2.30
N HIS A 86 -3.46 -12.18 -2.70
CA HIS A 86 -4.00 -12.47 -4.02
C HIS A 86 -3.22 -11.81 -5.15
N VAL A 87 -2.75 -10.58 -4.94
CA VAL A 87 -1.90 -9.88 -5.91
C VAL A 87 -0.55 -10.60 -6.03
N ILE A 88 0.05 -11.03 -4.92
CA ILE A 88 1.31 -11.79 -4.94
C ILE A 88 1.16 -13.06 -5.76
N LYS A 89 0.07 -13.83 -5.58
CA LYS A 89 -0.21 -15.04 -6.37
C LYS A 89 -0.31 -14.73 -7.87
N GLN A 90 -1.05 -13.69 -8.24
CA GLN A 90 -1.17 -13.27 -9.65
C GLN A 90 0.16 -12.81 -10.25
N LEU A 91 1.02 -12.16 -9.47
CA LEU A 91 2.36 -11.74 -9.91
C LEU A 91 3.33 -12.93 -10.04
N ALA A 92 3.21 -13.93 -9.16
CA ALA A 92 3.97 -15.17 -9.26
C ALA A 92 3.60 -15.96 -10.53
N ASP A 93 2.31 -15.97 -10.89
CA ASP A 93 1.78 -16.66 -12.08
C ASP A 93 1.93 -15.84 -13.38
N TYR A 94 2.42 -14.60 -13.31
CA TYR A 94 2.59 -13.75 -14.48
C TYR A 94 3.59 -14.38 -15.46
N SER A 95 3.29 -14.34 -16.76
CA SER A 95 4.03 -15.13 -17.74
C SER A 95 5.52 -14.79 -17.86
N LEU A 96 5.96 -13.57 -17.49
CA LEU A 96 7.38 -13.20 -17.47
C LEU A 96 8.02 -13.32 -16.08
N SER A 97 7.24 -13.72 -15.07
CA SER A 97 7.72 -13.95 -13.70
C SER A 97 8.47 -15.29 -13.61
N ASP A 98 9.49 -15.35 -12.78
CA ASP A 98 10.15 -16.60 -12.37
C ASP A 98 9.46 -17.25 -11.16
N GLY A 99 8.33 -16.69 -10.71
CA GLY A 99 7.58 -17.11 -9.53
C GLY A 99 8.07 -16.49 -8.22
N LEU A 100 9.21 -15.80 -8.21
CA LEU A 100 9.75 -15.14 -7.03
C LEU A 100 9.24 -13.70 -6.93
N VAL A 101 8.37 -13.47 -5.94
CA VAL A 101 7.83 -12.15 -5.62
C VAL A 101 8.40 -11.69 -4.29
N ARG A 102 8.90 -10.45 -4.23
CA ARG A 102 9.40 -9.84 -3.00
C ARG A 102 8.77 -8.47 -2.81
N MET A 103 8.35 -8.18 -1.59
CA MET A 103 7.83 -6.86 -1.25
C MET A 103 8.95 -5.89 -0.90
N TYR A 104 8.77 -4.63 -1.27
CA TYR A 104 9.60 -3.52 -0.82
C TYR A 104 8.72 -2.27 -0.63
N ALA A 105 9.22 -1.32 0.15
CA ALA A 105 8.61 -0.01 0.32
C ALA A 105 9.67 1.06 0.02
N ASP A 106 9.36 1.99 -0.86
CA ASP A 106 10.30 3.04 -1.29
C ASP A 106 10.37 4.22 -0.30
N PHE A 107 9.25 4.48 0.35
CA PHE A 107 9.08 5.51 1.38
C PHE A 107 8.24 4.92 2.49
N SER A 108 8.87 4.49 3.58
CA SER A 108 8.15 3.94 4.73
C SER A 108 8.55 4.62 6.04
N PRO A 109 8.14 5.88 6.26
CA PRO A 109 8.07 6.41 7.63
C PRO A 109 6.96 5.71 8.45
N HIS A 110 6.22 4.76 7.85
CA HIS A 110 5.04 4.13 8.42
C HIS A 110 5.21 2.63 8.70
N SER A 111 6.35 2.02 8.30
CA SER A 111 6.59 0.63 8.70
C SER A 111 7.00 0.62 10.16
N CYS A 112 6.05 0.32 11.03
CA CYS A 112 6.31 0.09 12.43
C CYS A 112 5.72 -1.26 12.88
N ASP A 113 6.30 -1.84 13.93
CA ASP A 113 5.77 -3.07 14.50
C ASP A 113 4.62 -2.81 15.49
N ASN A 114 4.53 -1.58 16.01
CA ASN A 114 3.59 -1.15 17.03
C ASN A 114 2.92 0.17 16.64
N LEU A 115 1.71 0.04 16.10
CA LEU A 115 0.94 1.14 15.50
C LEU A 115 0.50 2.22 16.50
N TYR A 116 0.50 1.95 17.81
CA TYR A 116 0.16 2.97 18.81
C TYR A 116 1.36 3.79 19.30
N LYS A 117 2.55 3.19 19.27
CA LYS A 117 3.71 3.77 19.96
C LYS A 117 4.69 4.43 19.00
N TYR A 118 4.83 3.88 17.81
CA TYR A 118 5.90 4.22 16.87
C TYR A 118 5.37 4.64 15.51
N ASP A 119 4.07 4.84 15.40
CA ASP A 119 3.43 5.12 14.14
C ASP A 119 3.24 6.62 13.95
N ILE A 120 2.97 6.99 12.70
CA ILE A 120 2.69 8.36 12.33
C ILE A 120 1.32 8.85 12.80
N HIS A 121 0.38 7.95 13.10
CA HIS A 121 -0.94 8.34 13.58
C HIS A 121 -0.92 8.61 15.10
N ASP A 122 -0.23 7.76 15.87
CA ASP A 122 -0.02 7.92 17.31
C ASP A 122 1.42 7.58 17.69
N SER A 123 2.03 8.50 18.45
CA SER A 123 3.38 8.35 18.98
C SER A 123 3.36 8.49 20.49
N TYR A 124 3.33 7.35 21.18
CA TYR A 124 3.37 7.24 22.65
C TYR A 124 2.14 7.87 23.35
N GLY A 125 0.95 7.71 22.76
CA GLY A 125 -0.29 8.31 23.25
C GLY A 125 -0.43 9.79 22.90
N ILE A 126 0.35 10.25 21.92
CA ILE A 126 0.25 11.60 21.37
C ILE A 126 -0.22 11.44 19.93
N LEU A 127 -1.48 11.81 19.70
CA LEU A 127 -2.03 11.94 18.36
C LEU A 127 -1.23 12.95 17.56
N HIS A 128 -0.66 12.49 16.46
CA HIS A 128 0.12 13.35 15.58
C HIS A 128 -0.79 13.92 14.49
N LEU A 129 -1.09 15.22 14.62
CA LEU A 129 -1.91 15.96 13.66
C LEU A 129 -1.03 16.87 12.81
N ASP A 130 -0.61 16.38 11.67
CA ASP A 130 0.09 17.15 10.65
C ASP A 130 -0.67 17.17 9.32
N HIS A 131 -0.07 17.75 8.29
CA HIS A 131 -0.66 17.71 6.96
C HIS A 131 -0.78 16.27 6.43
N TYR A 132 0.18 15.39 6.74
CA TYR A 132 0.16 14.02 6.27
C TYR A 132 -1.04 13.24 6.80
N PHE A 133 -1.42 13.45 8.06
CA PHE A 133 -2.55 12.81 8.74
C PHE A 133 -3.86 12.88 7.93
N VAL A 134 -4.13 14.01 7.26
CA VAL A 134 -5.33 14.19 6.43
C VAL A 134 -5.07 13.99 4.94
N SER A 135 -3.80 13.94 4.50
CA SER A 135 -3.44 13.94 3.09
C SER A 135 -3.86 12.65 2.36
N THR A 136 -3.86 11.50 3.04
CA THR A 136 -4.30 10.23 2.44
C THR A 136 -5.78 10.29 2.06
N ASP A 137 -6.63 10.75 2.98
CA ASP A 137 -8.06 10.95 2.71
C ASP A 137 -8.29 12.01 1.63
N GLN A 138 -7.60 13.15 1.71
CA GLN A 138 -7.72 14.24 0.74
C GLN A 138 -7.33 13.82 -0.68
N THR A 139 -6.22 13.11 -0.81
CA THR A 139 -5.76 12.61 -2.12
C THR A 139 -6.71 11.55 -2.65
N ASN A 140 -7.16 10.62 -1.82
CA ASN A 140 -8.12 9.60 -2.24
C ASN A 140 -9.54 10.16 -2.50
N ALA A 141 -9.86 11.37 -2.04
CA ALA A 141 -11.09 12.07 -2.43
C ALA A 141 -11.08 12.55 -3.90
N LEU A 142 -9.89 12.72 -4.50
CA LEU A 142 -9.77 13.07 -5.92
C LEU A 142 -10.34 11.98 -6.81
N SER A 143 -11.00 12.38 -7.89
CA SER A 143 -11.51 11.43 -8.89
C SER A 143 -10.39 10.63 -9.57
N THR A 144 -10.75 9.49 -10.14
CA THR A 144 -9.77 8.53 -10.68
C THR A 144 -9.18 9.01 -12.00
N THR A 145 -7.90 8.70 -12.22
CA THR A 145 -7.23 8.99 -13.50
C THR A 145 -7.79 8.10 -14.63
N PRO A 146 -7.57 8.45 -15.91
CA PRO A 146 -7.05 9.72 -16.41
C PRO A 146 -8.12 10.80 -16.59
N ASN A 147 -9.41 10.44 -16.49
CA ASN A 147 -10.52 11.31 -16.89
C ASN A 147 -11.08 12.16 -15.75
N TYR A 148 -10.71 11.87 -14.50
CA TYR A 148 -11.13 12.61 -13.32
C TYR A 148 -12.66 12.79 -13.20
N LEU A 149 -13.41 11.73 -13.53
CA LEU A 149 -14.88 11.77 -13.55
C LEU A 149 -15.46 11.99 -12.14
N MET A 150 -16.27 13.04 -11.99
CA MET A 150 -16.97 13.39 -10.73
C MET A 150 -18.46 13.03 -10.82
N ASN A 151 -18.74 11.73 -10.95
CA ASN A 151 -20.11 11.21 -11.09
C ASN A 151 -20.68 10.69 -9.75
N LYS A 152 -21.92 10.17 -9.76
CA LYS A 152 -22.56 9.61 -8.55
C LYS A 152 -21.77 8.44 -7.94
N GLN A 153 -21.09 7.64 -8.77
CA GLN A 153 -20.25 6.55 -8.28
C GLN A 153 -19.04 7.10 -7.53
N TRP A 154 -18.38 8.14 -8.05
CA TRP A 154 -17.29 8.82 -7.34
C TRP A 154 -17.77 9.39 -6.00
N ILE A 155 -18.92 10.05 -5.94
CA ILE A 155 -19.48 10.54 -4.65
C ILE A 155 -19.65 9.40 -3.66
N LYS A 156 -20.26 8.28 -4.09
CA LYS A 156 -20.45 7.09 -3.26
C LYS A 156 -19.12 6.48 -2.80
N GLN A 157 -18.13 6.42 -3.69
CA GLN A 157 -16.84 5.82 -3.37
C GLN A 157 -16.02 6.66 -2.40
N ARG A 158 -16.13 8.00 -2.46
CA ARG A 158 -15.19 8.91 -1.80
C ARG A 158 -15.78 9.69 -0.63
N PHE A 159 -17.09 9.90 -0.58
CA PHE A 159 -17.72 10.80 0.40
C PHE A 159 -18.85 10.15 1.22
N THR A 160 -19.12 8.85 1.02
CA THR A 160 -20.07 8.10 1.87
C THR A 160 -19.36 7.02 2.70
N ILE A 161 -18.07 7.22 2.94
CA ILE A 161 -17.21 6.35 3.74
C ILE A 161 -16.79 7.09 5.01
N ARG A 162 -16.33 6.36 6.02
CA ARG A 162 -15.61 6.96 7.14
C ARG A 162 -14.17 7.24 6.71
N PHE A 163 -13.67 8.44 6.97
CA PHE A 163 -12.28 8.78 6.67
C PHE A 163 -11.32 8.12 7.67
N TRP A 164 -10.11 7.83 7.23
CA TRP A 164 -9.10 7.22 8.10
C TRP A 164 -8.75 8.14 9.27
N CYS A 165 -8.66 9.45 9.03
CA CYS A 165 -8.46 10.41 10.11
C CYS A 165 -9.53 10.30 11.22
N ASP A 166 -10.81 10.08 10.85
CA ASP A 166 -11.90 9.87 11.82
C ASP A 166 -11.79 8.53 12.57
N VAL A 167 -11.16 7.52 11.97
CA VAL A 167 -10.86 6.24 12.63
C VAL A 167 -9.82 6.47 13.72
N TYR A 168 -8.65 7.00 13.35
CA TYR A 168 -7.53 7.15 14.28
C TYR A 168 -7.83 8.12 15.44
N VAL A 169 -8.52 9.24 15.20
CA VAL A 169 -8.96 10.16 16.27
C VAL A 169 -9.85 9.46 17.30
N GLY A 170 -10.56 8.40 16.91
CA GLY A 170 -11.41 7.61 17.80
C GLY A 170 -10.66 6.66 18.73
N HIS A 171 -9.38 6.39 18.49
CA HIS A 171 -8.59 5.34 19.15
C HIS A 171 -7.36 5.90 19.87
N GLN A 172 -7.54 6.50 21.05
CA GLN A 172 -6.52 7.32 21.73
C GLN A 172 -5.86 6.63 22.94
N SER A 173 -5.96 5.30 23.05
CA SER A 173 -5.48 4.55 24.21
C SER A 173 -4.74 3.27 23.81
N ASP A 174 -3.62 2.95 24.47
CA ASP A 174 -2.83 1.72 24.28
C ASP A 174 -3.64 0.44 24.58
N ASP A 175 -4.62 0.55 25.47
CA ASP A 175 -5.49 -0.57 25.85
C ASP A 175 -6.63 -0.80 24.85
N ASP A 176 -6.74 0.04 23.82
CA ASP A 176 -7.68 -0.17 22.73
C ASP A 176 -7.29 -1.41 21.90
N SER A 177 -8.24 -2.33 21.75
CA SER A 177 -8.08 -3.52 20.92
C SER A 177 -7.76 -3.22 19.45
N PHE A 178 -8.13 -2.03 18.97
CA PHE A 178 -7.85 -1.56 17.61
C PHE A 178 -6.35 -1.65 17.28
N TRP A 179 -5.50 -1.01 18.11
CA TRP A 179 -4.06 -0.99 17.89
C TRP A 179 -3.43 -2.37 18.03
N ARG A 180 -3.91 -3.17 18.99
CA ARG A 180 -3.41 -4.53 19.21
C ARG A 180 -3.72 -5.47 18.05
N LYS A 181 -4.88 -5.32 17.43
CA LYS A 181 -5.33 -6.16 16.33
C LYS A 181 -4.44 -6.02 15.09
N TYR A 182 -4.02 -4.79 14.77
CA TYR A 182 -3.31 -4.49 13.53
C TYR A 182 -1.78 -4.36 13.70
N SER A 183 -1.29 -4.27 14.94
CA SER A 183 0.16 -4.23 15.21
C SER A 183 0.81 -5.61 15.11
N ILE A 184 1.77 -5.76 14.19
CA ILE A 184 2.50 -7.01 13.97
C ILE A 184 3.32 -7.45 15.20
N LYS A 185 3.70 -6.54 16.11
CA LYS A 185 4.34 -6.84 17.40
C LYS A 185 3.64 -7.97 18.18
N TYR A 186 2.31 -8.06 18.08
CA TYR A 186 1.52 -9.09 18.79
C TYR A 186 1.40 -10.41 18.01
N ALA A 187 1.92 -10.46 16.77
CA ALA A 187 1.88 -11.60 15.87
C ALA A 187 3.28 -12.04 15.34
N CYS A 188 4.38 -11.43 15.82
CA CYS A 188 5.74 -11.67 15.30
C CYS A 188 6.16 -13.15 15.26
N ASN A 189 5.67 -13.97 16.19
CA ASN A 189 6.00 -15.40 16.23
C ASN A 189 5.45 -16.21 15.04
N ASN A 190 4.55 -15.62 14.24
CA ASN A 190 3.96 -16.26 13.07
C ASN A 190 4.69 -15.91 11.76
N LEU A 191 5.78 -15.13 11.83
CA LEU A 191 6.53 -14.70 10.65
C LEU A 191 7.57 -15.76 10.25
N ALA A 192 7.39 -16.34 9.06
CA ALA A 192 8.31 -17.29 8.45
C ALA A 192 9.12 -16.70 7.28
N LEU A 193 9.03 -15.38 7.05
CA LEU A 193 9.64 -14.69 5.92
C LEU A 193 10.93 -13.96 6.34
N SER A 194 11.94 -13.98 5.49
CA SER A 194 13.13 -13.15 5.65
C SER A 194 12.78 -11.68 5.44
N THR A 195 13.00 -10.85 6.46
CA THR A 195 12.83 -9.40 6.41
C THR A 195 14.17 -8.69 6.51
N TYR A 196 14.28 -7.53 5.86
CA TYR A 196 15.45 -6.65 5.92
C TYR A 196 14.97 -5.24 6.31
N PRO A 197 14.74 -5.00 7.62
CA PRO A 197 14.29 -3.69 8.08
C PRO A 197 15.39 -2.65 7.86
N ILE A 198 15.02 -1.52 7.27
CA ILE A 198 15.90 -0.37 7.06
C ILE A 198 15.25 0.82 7.76
N SER A 199 16.01 1.50 8.61
CA SER A 199 15.58 2.71 9.31
C SER A 199 16.65 3.79 9.15
N LYS A 200 16.23 5.05 9.21
CA LYS A 200 17.13 6.21 9.23
C LYS A 200 17.44 6.57 10.68
N LEU A 201 18.68 7.04 10.92
CA LEU A 201 19.08 7.54 12.25
C LEU A 201 18.18 8.71 12.72
N TYR A 202 17.71 9.50 11.76
CA TYR A 202 16.72 10.56 11.96
C TYR A 202 15.57 10.28 11.02
N ASP A 203 14.52 9.69 11.56
CA ASP A 203 13.23 9.53 10.91
C ASP A 203 12.26 10.50 11.61
N PRO A 204 11.98 11.66 11.00
CA PRO A 204 11.21 12.74 11.63
C PRO A 204 9.71 12.45 11.70
#